data_AF-A0A1F6ZCC8-F1
#
_entry.id   AF-A0A1F6ZCC8-F1
#
_cell.length_a   1.000
_cell.length_b   1.000
_cell.length_c   1.000
_cell.angle_alpha   90.00
_cell.angle_beta   90.00
_cell.angle_gamma   90.00
#
_symmetry.space_group_name_H-M   'P 1'
#
loop_
_entity.id
_entity.type
_entity.pdbx_description
1 polymer ?
#
loop_
_entity_poly.entity_id
_entity_poly.type
_entity_poly.pdbx_seq_one_letter_code
_entity_poly.pdbx_strand_id
1 'polypeptide(L)'
;MSYTNTYYPKKPIKSFQDLEVYQKLLAISVAIAKRVKSEKAVAIALDLPVKIATAHSLRFGDQEQAIHILEEIMLACNILIVYLEQYRDLENKEIETEFFEEQIKNILSTRQKILHLQKSWQKFAKEYTQHAQ
;
A
#
# COMPACT_ATOMS: atom_id res chain seq x y z
N MET A 1 -26.52 -18.51 -17.79
CA MET A 1 -26.56 -17.04 -17.85
C MET A 1 -25.12 -16.53 -17.87
N SER A 2 -24.69 -15.94 -18.98
CA SER A 2 -23.34 -15.38 -19.13
C SER A 2 -23.35 -13.96 -18.57
N TYR A 3 -22.64 -13.71 -17.46
CA TYR A 3 -22.44 -12.36 -16.94
C TYR A 3 -21.41 -11.64 -17.82
N THR A 4 -21.87 -10.81 -18.75
CA THR A 4 -21.03 -9.81 -19.40
C THR A 4 -20.74 -8.70 -18.40
N ASN A 5 -19.56 -8.74 -17.77
CA ASN A 5 -19.06 -7.62 -16.98
C ASN A 5 -18.84 -6.44 -17.94
N THR A 6 -19.76 -5.48 -17.93
CA THR A 6 -19.61 -4.24 -18.70
C THR A 6 -18.37 -3.51 -18.20
N TYR A 7 -17.32 -3.48 -19.02
CA TYR A 7 -16.09 -2.77 -18.69
C TYR A 7 -16.37 -1.27 -18.67
N TYR A 8 -16.42 -0.69 -17.47
CA TYR A 8 -16.37 0.76 -17.30
C TYR A 8 -14.90 1.17 -17.17
N PRO A 9 -14.41 2.06 -18.04
CA PRO A 9 -13.05 2.56 -17.92
C PRO A 9 -12.90 3.24 -16.56
N LYS A 10 -11.95 2.75 -15.76
CA LYS A 10 -11.62 3.36 -14.47
C LYS A 10 -11.18 4.80 -14.72
N LYS A 11 -11.54 5.71 -13.80
CA LYS A 11 -11.12 7.12 -13.87
C LYS A 11 -9.60 7.19 -14.12
N PRO A 12 -9.14 8.09 -15.02
CA PRO A 12 -7.72 8.23 -15.29
C PRO A 12 -6.99 8.66 -14.02
N ILE A 13 -5.87 7.98 -13.72
CA ILE A 13 -4.99 8.31 -12.60
C ILE A 13 -4.17 9.54 -13.01
N LYS A 14 -4.44 10.69 -12.39
CA LYS A 14 -3.72 11.94 -12.65
C LYS A 14 -2.69 12.23 -11.55
N SER A 15 -2.97 11.77 -10.34
CA SER A 15 -2.15 11.97 -9.16
C SER A 15 -1.96 10.66 -8.38
N PHE A 16 -0.91 10.59 -7.56
CA PHE A 16 -0.74 9.49 -6.60
C PHE A 16 -1.95 9.39 -5.65
N GLN A 17 -2.65 10.50 -5.41
CA GLN A 17 -3.86 10.58 -4.61
C GLN A 17 -5.03 9.77 -5.19
N ASP A 18 -5.01 9.50 -6.49
CA ASP A 18 -6.03 8.68 -7.16
C ASP A 18 -5.76 7.18 -6.99
N LEU A 19 -4.57 6.79 -6.50
CA LEU A 19 -4.24 5.39 -6.25
C LEU A 19 -5.02 4.89 -5.03
N GLU A 20 -5.81 3.84 -5.22
CA GLU A 20 -6.53 3.18 -4.13
C GLU A 20 -5.57 2.72 -3.01
N VAL A 21 -4.36 2.27 -3.38
CA VAL A 21 -3.33 1.84 -2.42
C VAL A 21 -2.83 3.02 -1.56
N TYR A 22 -2.73 4.23 -2.12
CA TYR A 22 -2.38 5.43 -1.36
C TYR A 22 -3.48 5.75 -0.36
N GLN A 23 -4.74 5.82 -0.82
CA GLN A 23 -5.89 6.17 0.03
C GLN A 23 -6.05 5.19 1.20
N LYS A 24 -5.89 3.89 0.94
CA LYS A 24 -5.95 2.85 1.97
C LYS A 24 -4.80 2.94 2.97
N LEU A 25 -3.56 3.09 2.49
CA LEU A 25 -2.40 3.24 3.37
C LEU A 25 -2.50 4.52 4.21
N LEU A 26 -3.00 5.62 3.65
CA LEU A 26 -3.24 6.85 4.39
C LEU A 26 -4.27 6.62 5.52
N ALA A 27 -5.39 5.97 5.23
CA ALA A 27 -6.41 5.67 6.23
C ALA A 27 -5.86 4.77 7.36
N ILE A 28 -5.12 3.72 7.02
CA ILE A 28 -4.45 2.82 7.97
C ILE A 28 -3.45 3.61 8.84
N SER A 29 -2.63 4.45 8.21
CA SER A 29 -1.60 5.24 8.91
C SER A 29 -2.20 6.18 9.95
N VAL A 30 -3.29 6.86 9.61
CA VAL A 30 -4.01 7.76 10.51
C VAL A 30 -4.68 6.99 11.64
N ALA A 31 -5.30 5.84 11.35
CA ALA A 31 -5.92 5.00 12.36
C ALA A 31 -4.90 4.50 13.40
N ILE A 32 -3.74 4.01 12.94
CA ILE A 32 -2.64 3.55 13.79
C ILE A 32 -2.06 4.71 14.59
N ALA A 33 -1.67 5.81 13.94
CA ALA A 33 -1.03 6.95 14.60
C ALA A 33 -1.91 7.62 15.67
N LYS A 34 -3.23 7.56 15.54
CA LYS A 34 -4.16 8.12 16.53
C LYS A 34 -4.29 7.28 17.81
N ARG A 35 -4.11 5.97 17.73
CA ARG A 35 -4.47 5.04 18.81
C ARG A 35 -3.27 4.27 19.38
N VAL A 36 -2.32 3.89 18.52
CA VAL A 36 -1.17 3.06 18.89
C VAL A 36 -0.02 3.95 19.39
N LYS A 37 0.56 3.60 20.54
CA LYS A 37 1.66 4.35 21.16
C LYS A 37 3.05 3.82 20.80
N SER A 38 3.15 2.70 20.07
CA SER A 38 4.42 2.17 19.57
C SER A 38 5.03 3.07 18.50
N GLU A 39 6.12 3.76 18.84
CA GLU A 39 6.84 4.64 17.91
C GLU A 39 7.28 3.90 16.63
N LYS A 40 7.71 2.65 16.75
CA LYS A 40 8.14 1.82 15.61
C LYS A 40 6.98 1.53 14.65
N ALA A 41 5.83 1.13 15.19
CA ALA A 41 4.64 0.87 14.36
C ALA A 41 4.15 2.16 13.69
N VAL A 42 4.08 3.26 14.43
CA VAL A 42 3.61 4.55 13.92
C VAL A 42 4.53 5.10 12.83
N ALA A 43 5.85 5.02 13.03
CA ALA A 43 6.83 5.48 12.04
C ALA A 43 6.68 4.75 10.71
N ILE A 44 6.57 3.41 10.75
CA ILE A 44 6.37 2.61 9.53
C ILE A 44 5.03 2.97 8.88
N ALA A 45 3.95 3.04 9.66
CA ALA A 45 2.62 3.30 9.14
C ALA A 45 2.54 4.65 8.39
N LEU A 46 3.16 5.71 8.93
CA LEU A 46 3.19 7.03 8.32
C LEU A 46 4.10 7.13 7.09
N ASP A 47 5.13 6.28 7.00
CA ASP A 47 6.06 6.25 5.87
C ASP A 47 5.46 5.53 4.63
N LEU A 48 4.59 4.55 4.82
CA LEU A 48 3.95 3.80 3.72
C LEU A 48 3.27 4.70 2.65
N PRO A 49 2.39 5.67 2.99
CA PRO A 49 1.79 6.57 1.99
C PRO A 49 2.82 7.49 1.32
N VAL A 50 3.88 7.89 2.04
CA VAL A 50 4.98 8.69 1.46
C VAL A 50 5.70 7.88 0.39
N LYS A 51 6.05 6.62 0.67
CA LYS A 51 6.70 5.73 -0.30
C LYS A 51 5.83 5.47 -1.53
N ILE A 52 4.50 5.38 -1.41
CA ILE A 52 3.62 5.30 -2.59
C ILE A 52 3.73 6.54 -3.46
N ALA A 53 3.73 7.74 -2.87
CA ALA A 53 3.88 8.99 -3.61
C ALA A 53 5.27 9.07 -4.30
N THR A 54 6.32 8.60 -3.62
CA THR A 54 7.68 8.50 -4.18
C THR A 54 7.73 7.54 -5.36
N ALA A 55 7.25 6.30 -5.20
CA ALA A 55 7.22 5.30 -6.27
C ALA A 55 6.41 5.80 -7.47
N HIS A 56 5.26 6.43 -7.22
CA HIS A 56 4.45 7.04 -8.28
C HIS A 56 5.23 8.12 -9.03
N SER A 57 5.99 8.96 -8.35
CA SER A 57 6.77 10.04 -8.98
C SER A 57 7.90 9.50 -9.88
N LEU A 58 8.47 8.34 -9.53
CA LEU A 58 9.57 7.72 -10.28
C LEU A 58 9.10 6.82 -11.43
N ARG A 59 7.84 6.38 -11.46
CA ARG A 59 7.32 5.30 -12.32
C ARG A 59 7.60 5.42 -13.83
N PHE A 60 7.88 6.62 -14.33
CA PHE A 60 8.22 6.86 -15.74
C PHE A 60 9.69 7.26 -15.97
N GLY A 61 10.36 7.84 -14.96
CA GLY A 61 11.74 8.32 -15.07
C GLY A 61 12.78 7.30 -14.61
N ASP A 62 12.47 6.58 -13.53
CA ASP A 62 13.27 5.49 -13.00
C ASP A 62 12.34 4.36 -12.55
N GLN A 63 11.98 3.54 -13.53
CA GLN A 63 10.99 2.51 -13.32
C GLN A 63 11.49 1.37 -12.43
N GLU A 64 12.77 1.00 -12.54
CA GLU A 64 13.36 -0.04 -11.69
C GLU A 64 13.27 0.38 -10.22
N GLN A 65 13.66 1.62 -9.90
CA GLN A 65 13.54 2.16 -8.55
C GLN A 65 12.07 2.25 -8.09
N ALA A 66 11.14 2.63 -8.98
CA ALA A 66 9.72 2.66 -8.64
C ALA A 66 9.18 1.28 -8.26
N ILE A 67 9.56 0.22 -9.00
CA ILE A 67 9.20 -1.16 -8.70
C ILE A 67 9.84 -1.62 -7.38
N HIS A 68 11.11 -1.30 -7.16
CA HIS A 68 11.82 -1.63 -5.93
C HIS A 68 11.13 -1.01 -4.70
N ILE A 69 10.73 0.26 -4.78
CA ILE A 69 9.99 0.92 -3.69
C ILE A 69 8.66 0.20 -3.41
N LEU A 70 7.93 -0.29 -4.44
CA LEU A 70 6.71 -1.06 -4.18
C LEU A 70 6.99 -2.37 -3.43
N GLU A 71 8.14 -3.01 -3.64
CA GLU A 71 8.57 -4.19 -2.89
C GLU A 71 8.92 -3.84 -1.44
N GLU A 72 9.64 -2.73 -1.22
CA GLU A 72 9.90 -2.22 0.12
C GLU A 72 8.61 -1.93 0.89
N ILE A 73 7.61 -1.34 0.24
CA ILE A 73 6.30 -1.08 0.87
C ILE A 73 5.63 -2.40 1.27
N MET A 74 5.67 -3.43 0.42
CA MET A 74 5.11 -4.74 0.76
C MET A 74 5.84 -5.43 1.91
N LEU A 75 7.16 -5.26 2.01
CA LEU A 75 7.96 -5.70 3.16
C LEU A 75 7.57 -4.93 4.42
N ALA A 76 7.50 -3.60 4.34
CA ALA A 76 7.12 -2.73 5.45
C ALA A 76 5.69 -3.01 5.95
N CYS A 77 4.76 -3.38 5.07
CA CYS A 77 3.44 -3.88 5.48
C CYS A 77 3.53 -5.10 6.40
N ASN A 78 4.39 -6.08 6.08
CA ASN A 78 4.56 -7.27 6.91
C ASN A 78 5.22 -6.92 8.25
N ILE A 79 6.24 -6.05 8.24
CA ILE A 79 6.91 -5.60 9.45
C ILE A 79 5.94 -4.82 10.36
N LEU A 80 5.08 -3.98 9.77
CA LEU A 80 4.06 -3.24 10.51
C LEU A 80 3.08 -4.20 11.21
N ILE A 81 2.64 -5.27 10.55
CA ILE A 81 1.78 -6.29 11.16
C ILE A 81 2.46 -6.89 12.39
N VAL A 82 3.73 -7.29 12.28
CA VAL A 82 4.49 -7.86 13.40
C VAL A 82 4.55 -6.86 14.57
N TYR A 83 4.80 -5.58 14.31
CA TYR A 83 4.82 -4.57 15.38
C TYR A 83 3.44 -4.32 15.99
N LEU A 84 2.37 -4.41 15.22
CA LEU A 84 1.01 -4.30 15.74
C LEU A 84 0.64 -5.49 16.64
N GLU A 85 1.02 -6.71 16.25
CA GLU A 85 0.82 -7.91 17.07
C GLU A 85 1.63 -7.84 18.37
N GLN A 86 2.91 -7.46 18.28
CA GLN A 86 3.76 -7.26 19.46
C GLN A 86 3.19 -6.20 20.40
N TYR A 87 2.77 -5.05 19.88
CA TYR A 87 2.17 -4.01 20.70
C TYR A 87 0.86 -4.49 21.34
N ARG A 88 -0.02 -5.16 20.57
CA ARG A 88 -1.29 -5.72 21.06
C ARG A 88 -1.07 -6.68 22.24
N ASP A 89 -0.08 -7.56 22.13
CA ASP A 89 0.10 -8.66 23.09
C ASP A 89 0.99 -8.30 24.28
N LEU A 90 1.89 -7.30 24.15
CA LEU A 90 2.89 -6.97 25.17
C LEU A 90 2.64 -5.63 25.88
N GLU A 91 2.15 -4.62 25.15
CA GLU A 91 2.14 -3.22 25.64
C GLU A 91 0.72 -2.64 25.75
N ASN A 92 -0.21 -3.11 24.94
CA ASN A 92 -1.56 -2.58 24.85
C ASN A 92 -2.37 -2.83 26.12
N LYS A 93 -3.08 -1.79 26.59
CA LYS A 93 -3.93 -1.83 27.79
C LYS A 93 -5.37 -1.36 27.56
N GLU A 94 -5.62 -0.69 26.42
CA GLU A 94 -6.81 0.15 26.24
C GLU A 94 -7.50 -0.04 24.89
N ILE A 95 -6.81 -0.60 23.90
CA ILE A 95 -7.33 -0.74 22.54
C ILE A 95 -7.89 -2.15 22.36
N GLU A 96 -9.09 -2.24 21.79
CA GLU A 96 -9.77 -3.51 21.57
C GLU A 96 -9.02 -4.36 20.53
N THR A 97 -9.00 -5.68 20.72
CA THR A 97 -8.31 -6.61 19.81
C THR A 97 -8.82 -6.48 18.37
N GLU A 98 -10.11 -6.21 18.20
CA GLU A 98 -10.78 -6.03 16.91
C GLU A 98 -10.17 -4.90 16.10
N PHE A 99 -9.69 -3.83 16.75
CA PHE A 99 -8.99 -2.76 16.05
C PHE A 99 -7.73 -3.28 15.36
N PHE A 100 -6.92 -4.09 16.04
CA PHE A 100 -5.70 -4.66 15.48
C PHE A 100 -6.01 -5.64 14.36
N GLU A 101 -6.99 -6.53 14.57
CA GLU A 101 -7.43 -7.48 13.55
C GLU A 101 -7.91 -6.77 12.28
N GLU A 102 -8.70 -5.69 12.43
CA GLU A 102 -9.15 -4.87 11.33
C GLU A 102 -7.98 -4.20 10.59
N GLN A 103 -7.04 -3.58 11.33
CA GLN A 103 -5.88 -2.94 10.71
C GLN A 103 -4.98 -3.96 9.99
N ILE A 104 -4.73 -5.13 10.60
CA ILE A 104 -3.93 -6.21 9.98
C ILE A 104 -4.61 -6.70 8.70
N LYS A 105 -5.92 -6.93 8.71
CA LYS A 105 -6.70 -7.30 7.51
C LYS A 105 -6.60 -6.23 6.43
N ASN A 106 -6.72 -4.96 6.81
CA ASN A 106 -6.62 -3.84 5.89
C ASN A 106 -5.21 -3.74 5.29
N ILE A 107 -4.15 -3.93 6.08
CA ILE A 107 -2.77 -3.96 5.60
C ILE A 107 -2.56 -5.10 4.60
N LEU A 108 -2.97 -6.32 4.95
CA LEU A 108 -2.83 -7.50 4.06
C LEU A 108 -3.56 -7.31 2.73
N SER A 109 -4.80 -6.80 2.77
CA SER A 109 -5.58 -6.54 1.55
C SER A 109 -4.95 -5.45 0.68
N THR A 110 -4.35 -4.44 1.31
CA THR A 110 -3.69 -3.33 0.61
C THR A 110 -2.36 -3.78 0.00
N ARG A 111 -1.59 -4.61 0.71
CA ARG A 111 -0.38 -5.26 0.20
C ARG A 111 -0.66 -6.05 -1.08
N GLN A 112 -1.76 -6.80 -1.13
CA GLN A 112 -2.14 -7.52 -2.35
C GLN A 112 -2.45 -6.57 -3.52
N LYS A 113 -3.07 -5.41 -3.24
CA LYS A 113 -3.31 -4.38 -4.26
C LYS A 113 -2.02 -3.73 -4.73
N ILE A 114 -1.03 -3.56 -3.85
CA ILE A 114 0.31 -3.07 -4.21
C ILE A 114 1.01 -4.06 -5.15
N LEU A 115 0.92 -5.36 -4.88
CA LEU A 115 1.44 -6.39 -5.81
C LEU A 115 0.78 -6.29 -7.20
N HIS A 116 -0.53 -6.06 -7.25
CA HIS A 116 -1.22 -5.87 -8.53
C HIS A 116 -0.79 -4.57 -9.24
N LEU A 117 -0.57 -3.49 -8.48
CA LEU A 117 -0.02 -2.24 -9.01
C LEU A 117 1.38 -2.46 -9.60
N GLN A 118 2.26 -3.16 -8.88
CA GLN A 118 3.60 -3.51 -9.33
C GLN A 118 3.55 -4.28 -10.66
N LYS A 119 2.73 -5.33 -10.74
CA LYS A 119 2.52 -6.11 -11.97
C LYS A 119 1.99 -5.25 -13.12
N SER A 120 1.07 -4.32 -12.83
CA SER A 120 0.54 -3.39 -13.82
C SER A 120 1.62 -2.46 -14.37
N TRP A 121 2.48 -1.92 -13.51
CA TRP A 121 3.58 -1.05 -13.92
C TRP A 121 4.64 -1.82 -14.71
N GLN A 122 5.01 -3.03 -14.28
CA GLN A 122 5.92 -3.91 -15.02
C GLN A 122 5.38 -4.26 -16.42
N LYS A 123 4.08 -4.49 -16.56
CA LYS A 123 3.45 -4.74 -17.87
C LYS A 123 3.55 -3.50 -18.77
N PHE A 124 3.19 -2.33 -18.24
CA PHE A 124 3.27 -1.07 -18.96
C PHE A 124 4.70 -0.75 -19.43
N ALA A 125 5.71 -1.09 -18.62
CA ALA A 125 7.14 -0.99 -18.98
C ALA A 125 7.43 -1.69 -20.31
N LYS A 126 7.01 -2.95 -20.40
CA LYS A 126 7.32 -3.83 -21.51
C LYS A 126 6.66 -3.34 -22.80
N GLU A 127 5.41 -2.90 -22.70
CA GLU A 127 4.66 -2.32 -23.82
C GLU A 127 5.31 -1.01 -24.29
N TYR A 128 5.72 -0.13 -23.36
CA TYR A 128 6.39 1.13 -23.71
C TYR A 128 7.72 0.90 -24.44
N THR A 129 8.56 -0.01 -23.95
CA THR A 129 9.84 -0.34 -24.60
C THR A 129 9.67 -0.97 -25.97
N GLN A 130 8.60 -1.76 -26.19
CA GLN A 130 8.29 -2.37 -27.49
C GLN A 130 7.80 -1.38 -28.55
N HIS A 131 7.21 -0.26 -28.14
CA HIS A 131 6.72 0.79 -29.05
C HIS A 131 7.73 1.92 -29.29
N ALA A 132 8.82 1.96 -28.53
CA ALA A 132 9.93 2.90 -28.71
C ALA A 132 11.03 2.37 -29.67
N GLN A 133 10.87 1.15 -30.19
CA GLN A 133 11.72 0.50 -31.20
C GLN A 133 10.97 0.43 -32.54
#